data_AF-A0A4R6WYK0-F1
#
_entry.id   AF-A0A4R6WYK0-F1
#
_cell.length_a   1.000
_cell.length_b   1.000
_cell.length_c   1.000
_cell.angle_alpha   90.00
_cell.angle_beta   90.00
_cell.angle_gamma   90.00
#
_symmetry.space_group_name_H-M   'P 1'
#
loop_
_entity.id
_entity.type
_entity.pdbx_description
1 polymer ?
#
loop_
_entity_poly.entity_id
_entity_poly.type
_entity_poly.pdbx_seq_one_letter_code
_entity_poly.pdbx_strand_id
1 'polypeptide(L)'
;MSRLSARFIGVALVAGAFWVATQSYQNNFAGPALDEAKQAELGVQLLEFPRQIPPIERLESNSWQAIRLQPEFCDAVCQGTMVQLATLGVHIVPATQAVYSDLAQVTSAEKYQLHQDKILLINPDGKFAGSLRPPYNADTLANAMQALNP
;
A
#
# COMPACT_ATOMS: atom_id res chain seq x y z
N MET A 1 -48.02 39.45 -28.70
CA MET A 1 -47.47 38.10 -28.41
C MET A 1 -45.95 38.17 -28.53
N SER A 2 -45.24 38.43 -27.43
CA SER A 2 -43.77 38.47 -27.40
C SER A 2 -43.21 37.07 -27.20
N ARG A 3 -42.35 36.62 -28.12
CA ARG A 3 -41.63 35.34 -28.01
C ARG A 3 -40.41 35.54 -27.11
N LEU A 4 -40.42 34.88 -25.96
CA LEU A 4 -39.25 34.71 -25.08
C LEU A 4 -38.17 33.91 -25.81
N SER A 5 -36.98 34.49 -25.99
CA SER A 5 -35.81 33.77 -26.51
C SER A 5 -35.04 33.12 -25.35
N ALA A 6 -35.39 31.88 -25.01
CA ALA A 6 -34.60 31.05 -24.11
C ALA A 6 -33.69 30.13 -24.94
N ARG A 7 -32.42 30.50 -25.12
CA ARG A 7 -31.36 29.58 -25.60
C ARG A 7 -30.01 29.94 -24.97
N PHE A 8 -29.87 29.72 -23.67
CA PHE A 8 -28.58 29.64 -23.00
C PHE A 8 -28.64 28.56 -21.91
N ILE A 9 -28.72 27.30 -22.32
CA ILE A 9 -28.46 26.15 -21.44
C ILE A 9 -27.61 25.20 -22.26
N GLY A 10 -26.31 25.14 -21.99
CA GLY A 10 -25.46 24.23 -22.76
C GLY A 10 -23.95 24.34 -22.57
N VAL A 11 -23.43 24.89 -21.46
CA VAL A 11 -21.99 24.78 -21.16
C VAL A 11 -21.79 24.74 -19.64
N ALA A 12 -22.12 23.63 -18.99
CA ALA A 12 -21.77 23.43 -17.58
C ALA A 12 -21.44 21.97 -17.21
N LEU A 13 -21.58 21.01 -18.12
CA LEU A 13 -21.37 19.59 -17.82
C LEU A 13 -19.99 19.06 -18.18
N VAL A 14 -19.17 19.81 -18.90
CA VAL A 14 -17.84 19.32 -19.34
C VAL A 14 -16.76 19.57 -18.28
N ALA A 15 -16.88 20.61 -17.46
CA ALA A 15 -15.86 20.95 -16.45
C ALA A 15 -15.80 19.94 -15.27
N GLY A 16 -16.94 19.33 -14.90
CA GLY A 16 -16.99 18.37 -13.78
C GLY A 16 -16.26 17.05 -14.07
N ALA A 17 -16.32 16.57 -15.32
CA ALA A 17 -15.67 15.32 -15.71
C ALA A 17 -14.14 15.44 -15.72
N PHE A 18 -13.60 16.60 -16.14
CA PHE A 18 -12.16 16.84 -16.12
C PHE A 18 -11.62 17.02 -14.70
N TRP A 19 -12.36 17.66 -13.78
CA TRP A 19 -11.89 17.89 -12.41
C TRP A 19 -11.84 16.60 -11.57
N VAL A 20 -12.82 15.72 -11.72
CA VAL A 20 -12.82 14.40 -11.05
C VAL A 20 -11.71 13.51 -11.61
N ALA A 21 -11.46 13.58 -12.93
CA ALA A 21 -10.34 12.88 -13.54
C ALA A 21 -8.99 13.41 -13.01
N THR A 22 -8.77 14.74 -12.95
CA THR A 22 -7.51 15.31 -12.45
C THR A 22 -7.29 15.09 -10.96
N GLN A 23 -8.32 15.11 -10.12
CA GLN A 23 -8.18 14.82 -8.68
C GLN A 23 -7.83 13.34 -8.44
N SER A 24 -8.48 12.42 -9.16
CA SER A 24 -8.14 10.99 -9.14
C SER A 24 -6.74 10.75 -9.71
N TYR A 25 -6.35 11.51 -10.74
CA TYR A 25 -5.02 11.44 -11.35
C TYR A 25 -3.93 11.93 -10.38
N GLN A 26 -4.09 13.10 -9.75
CA GLN A 26 -3.07 13.60 -8.81
C GLN A 26 -2.92 12.72 -7.56
N ASN A 27 -4.01 12.13 -7.07
CA ASN A 27 -3.97 11.24 -5.91
C ASN A 27 -3.40 9.83 -6.20
N ASN A 28 -3.32 9.40 -7.47
CA ASN A 28 -2.82 8.07 -7.84
C ASN A 28 -1.61 8.09 -8.82
N PHE A 29 -1.18 9.26 -9.31
CA PHE A 29 -0.06 9.41 -10.26
C PHE A 29 1.03 10.40 -9.80
N ALA A 30 0.96 10.91 -8.57
CA ALA A 30 2.21 11.22 -7.88
C ALA A 30 2.93 9.87 -7.80
N GLY A 31 4.06 9.72 -8.49
CA GLY A 31 4.79 8.45 -8.55
C GLY A 31 5.09 7.87 -7.17
N PRO A 32 5.74 6.70 -7.10
CA PRO A 32 6.03 6.04 -5.82
C PRO A 32 6.67 7.01 -4.82
N ALA A 33 6.33 6.87 -3.53
CA ALA A 33 6.78 7.77 -2.47
C ALA A 33 8.31 7.93 -2.38
N LEU A 34 9.05 6.97 -2.93
CA LEU A 34 10.49 6.99 -3.08
C LEU A 34 10.85 6.80 -4.55
N ASP A 35 11.86 7.53 -5.03
CA ASP A 35 12.41 7.26 -6.37
C ASP A 35 13.11 5.89 -6.45
N GLU A 36 13.37 5.42 -7.67
CA GLU A 36 13.95 4.09 -7.90
C GLU A 36 15.32 3.91 -7.24
N ALA A 37 16.14 4.98 -7.21
CA ALA A 37 17.47 4.93 -6.62
C ALA A 37 17.38 4.73 -5.11
N LYS A 38 16.49 5.48 -4.44
CA LYS A 38 16.28 5.36 -3.00
C LYS A 38 15.60 4.05 -2.62
N GLN A 39 14.67 3.56 -3.45
CA GLN A 39 14.09 2.24 -3.29
C GLN A 39 15.16 1.14 -3.37
N ALA A 40 16.09 1.23 -4.34
CA ALA A 40 17.17 0.27 -4.48
C ALA A 40 18.13 0.30 -3.27
N GLU A 41 18.52 1.50 -2.81
CA GLU A 41 19.38 1.70 -1.64
C GLU A 41 18.77 1.08 -0.37
N LEU A 42 17.46 1.29 -0.14
CA LEU A 42 16.76 0.87 1.07
C LEU A 42 16.17 -0.55 0.97
N GLY A 43 16.32 -1.23 -0.17
CA GLY A 43 15.69 -2.53 -0.41
C GLY A 43 14.15 -2.46 -0.48
N VAL A 44 13.57 -1.28 -0.69
CA VAL A 44 12.14 -1.08 -0.88
C VAL A 44 11.75 -1.47 -2.31
N GLN A 45 10.53 -1.98 -2.49
CA GLN A 45 9.91 -2.24 -3.78
C GLN A 45 8.46 -1.74 -3.74
N LEU A 46 8.24 -0.52 -4.21
CA LEU A 46 6.91 0.08 -4.28
C LEU A 46 6.20 -0.32 -5.57
N LEU A 47 4.89 -0.46 -5.46
CA LEU A 47 4.00 -0.59 -6.60
C LEU A 47 3.81 0.78 -7.24
N GLU A 48 3.73 0.81 -8.57
CA GLU A 48 3.29 1.99 -9.30
C GLU A 48 1.86 2.40 -8.89
N PHE A 49 0.99 1.41 -8.66
CA PHE A 49 -0.39 1.61 -8.23
C PHE A 49 -0.69 0.78 -6.97
N PRO A 50 -0.83 1.41 -5.79
CA PRO A 50 -1.25 0.74 -4.57
C PRO A 50 -2.60 0.04 -4.69
N ARG A 51 -2.74 -1.12 -4.06
CA ARG A 51 -3.93 -1.98 -4.13
C ARG A 51 -4.81 -1.78 -2.91
N GLN A 52 -6.11 -1.63 -3.15
CA GLN A 52 -7.09 -1.67 -2.07
C GLN A 52 -7.09 -3.05 -1.43
N ILE A 53 -7.11 -3.07 -0.10
CA ILE A 53 -7.25 -4.26 0.72
C ILE A 53 -8.33 -4.01 1.78
N PRO A 54 -8.90 -5.07 2.38
CA PRO A 54 -9.70 -4.91 3.59
C PRO A 54 -8.93 -4.21 4.72
N PRO A 55 -9.62 -3.55 5.66
CA PRO A 55 -8.98 -2.99 6.84
C PRO A 55 -8.22 -4.06 7.61
N ILE A 56 -7.02 -3.72 8.07
CA ILE A 56 -6.22 -4.57 8.95
C ILE A 56 -6.48 -4.13 10.39
N GLU A 57 -6.78 -5.09 11.27
CA GLU A 57 -7.05 -4.79 12.66
C GLU A 57 -5.82 -4.20 13.36
N ARG A 58 -6.01 -3.09 14.09
CA ARG A 58 -4.94 -2.43 14.87
C ARG A 58 -3.77 -1.90 14.02
N LEU A 59 -3.98 -1.66 12.72
CA LEU A 59 -3.13 -0.73 11.98
C LEU A 59 -3.72 0.68 12.11
N GLU A 60 -2.87 1.65 12.41
CA GLU A 60 -3.26 3.06 12.39
C GLU A 60 -3.46 3.50 10.94
N SER A 61 -4.29 4.50 10.70
CA SER A 61 -4.32 5.17 9.39
C SER A 61 -3.43 6.41 9.47
N ASN A 62 -2.92 6.91 8.33
CA ASN A 62 -2.11 8.13 8.20
C ASN A 62 -0.57 7.99 8.31
N SER A 63 -0.01 6.78 8.40
CA SER A 63 1.44 6.56 8.26
C SER A 63 1.73 5.26 7.51
N TRP A 64 2.89 5.20 6.85
CA TRP A 64 3.38 3.96 6.26
C TRP A 64 3.67 2.95 7.35
N GLN A 65 3.24 1.71 7.12
CA GLN A 65 3.40 0.62 8.07
C GLN A 65 3.92 -0.64 7.38
N ALA A 66 4.69 -1.41 8.14
CA ALA A 66 5.23 -2.70 7.72
C ALA A 66 4.39 -3.82 8.32
N ILE A 67 3.94 -4.75 7.49
CA ILE A 67 3.19 -5.93 7.93
C ILE A 67 3.85 -7.22 7.44
N ARG A 68 3.60 -8.33 8.14
CA ARG A 68 4.00 -9.66 7.71
C ARG A 68 2.83 -10.62 7.84
N LEU A 69 2.51 -11.32 6.76
CA LEU A 69 1.59 -12.45 6.82
C LEU A 69 2.29 -13.60 7.55
N GLN A 70 1.67 -14.09 8.62
CA GLN A 70 2.11 -15.30 9.30
C GLN A 70 1.65 -16.52 8.48
N PRO A 71 2.56 -17.39 8.04
CA PRO A 71 2.17 -18.61 7.32
C PRO A 71 1.11 -19.42 8.08
N GLU A 72 0.17 -20.03 7.36
CA GLU A 72 -0.88 -20.89 7.94
C GLU A 72 -0.27 -22.00 8.80
N PHE A 73 0.82 -22.60 8.30
CA PHE A 73 1.63 -23.56 9.03
C PHE A 73 2.91 -22.89 9.51
N CYS A 74 2.92 -22.45 10.77
CA CYS A 74 4.05 -21.73 11.37
C CYS A 74 4.61 -22.51 12.56
N ASP A 75 5.69 -23.25 12.31
CA ASP A 75 6.43 -24.01 13.31
C ASP A 75 7.19 -23.12 14.31
N ALA A 76 7.91 -23.71 15.26
CA ALA A 76 8.62 -22.95 16.29
C ALA A 76 9.66 -21.96 15.73
N VAL A 77 10.30 -22.28 14.59
CA VAL A 77 11.29 -21.40 13.94
C VAL A 77 10.58 -20.21 13.30
N CYS A 78 9.48 -20.47 12.60
CA CYS A 78 8.62 -19.43 12.05
C CYS A 78 8.07 -18.51 13.15
N GLN A 79 7.57 -19.08 14.26
CA GLN A 79 7.07 -18.30 15.40
C GLN A 79 8.16 -17.39 15.98
N GLY A 80 9.38 -17.91 16.15
CA GLY A 80 10.52 -17.10 16.59
C GLY A 80 10.83 -15.94 15.64
N THR A 81 10.74 -16.17 14.33
CA THR A 81 10.92 -15.14 13.30
C THR A 81 9.82 -14.08 13.38
N MET A 82 8.55 -14.47 13.53
CA MET A 82 7.43 -13.53 13.66
C MET A 82 7.56 -12.66 14.90
N VAL A 83 7.95 -13.24 16.03
CA VAL A 83 8.22 -12.49 17.28
C VAL A 83 9.35 -11.50 17.07
N GLN A 84 10.45 -11.90 16.43
CA GLN A 84 11.57 -11.01 16.15
C GLN A 84 11.17 -9.86 15.23
N LEU A 85 10.37 -10.11 14.18
CA LEU A 85 9.90 -9.04 13.31
C LEU A 85 8.94 -8.09 14.05
N ALA A 86 8.10 -8.63 14.93
CA ALA A 86 7.21 -7.82 15.76
C ALA A 86 7.98 -6.88 16.70
N THR A 87 9.10 -7.30 17.27
CA THR A 87 9.94 -6.41 18.11
C THR A 87 10.62 -5.29 17.31
N LEU A 88 10.73 -5.45 15.98
CA LEU A 88 11.21 -4.42 15.06
C LEU A 88 10.08 -3.51 14.53
N GLY A 89 8.85 -3.64 15.05
CA GLY A 89 7.71 -2.82 14.66
C GLY A 89 6.94 -3.32 13.43
N VAL A 90 7.18 -4.56 12.98
CA VAL A 90 6.37 -5.19 11.92
C VAL A 90 5.08 -5.74 12.52
N HIS A 91 3.93 -5.35 11.97
CA HIS A 91 2.67 -5.91 12.38
C HIS A 91 2.48 -7.33 11.80
N ILE A 92 2.27 -8.33 12.67
CA ILE A 92 2.02 -9.71 12.23
C ILE A 92 0.53 -9.91 11.98
N VAL A 93 0.17 -10.23 10.75
CA VAL A 93 -1.20 -10.55 10.33
C VAL A 93 -1.38 -12.07 10.36
N PRO A 94 -2.14 -12.62 11.32
CA PRO A 94 -2.39 -14.05 11.40
C PRO A 94 -3.38 -14.50 10.30
N ALA A 95 -3.33 -15.78 9.94
CA ALA A 95 -4.24 -16.40 8.97
C ALA A 95 -5.73 -16.30 9.34
N THR A 96 -6.05 -16.01 10.60
CA THR A 96 -7.42 -15.84 11.10
C THR A 96 -8.03 -14.47 10.77
N GLN A 97 -7.24 -13.48 10.35
CA GLN A 97 -7.76 -12.17 9.96
C GLN A 97 -8.27 -12.19 8.51
N ALA A 98 -9.39 -11.50 8.27
CA ALA A 98 -10.03 -11.47 6.94
C ALA A 98 -9.09 -10.97 5.83
N VAL A 99 -8.23 -9.99 6.13
CA VAL A 99 -7.29 -9.40 5.18
C VAL A 99 -6.20 -10.38 4.70
N TYR A 100 -5.97 -11.47 5.45
CA TYR A 100 -4.92 -12.43 5.14
C TYR A 100 -5.12 -13.08 3.76
N SER A 101 -6.32 -13.62 3.49
CA SER A 101 -6.58 -14.32 2.23
C SER A 101 -6.48 -13.40 1.03
N ASP A 102 -6.94 -12.15 1.16
CA ASP A 102 -6.83 -11.15 0.09
C ASP A 102 -5.37 -10.81 -0.21
N LEU A 103 -4.55 -10.56 0.81
CA LEU A 103 -3.12 -10.26 0.62
C LEU A 103 -2.35 -11.46 0.08
N ALA A 104 -2.62 -12.67 0.56
CA ALA A 104 -2.02 -13.89 0.05
C ALA A 104 -2.38 -14.12 -1.44
N GLN A 105 -3.64 -13.87 -1.81
CA GLN A 105 -4.10 -13.98 -3.19
C GLN A 105 -3.48 -12.90 -4.09
N VAL A 106 -3.44 -11.64 -3.62
CA VAL A 106 -2.84 -10.53 -4.39
C VAL A 106 -1.36 -10.79 -4.63
N THR A 107 -0.61 -11.20 -3.60
CA THR A 107 0.84 -11.39 -3.70
C THR A 107 1.27 -12.66 -4.44
N SER A 108 0.40 -13.66 -4.56
CA SER A 108 0.65 -14.86 -5.37
C SER A 108 0.35 -14.68 -6.87
N ALA A 109 -0.34 -13.62 -7.27
CA ALA A 109 -0.59 -13.34 -8.67
C ALA A 109 0.71 -12.98 -9.42
N GLU A 110 0.80 -13.34 -10.70
CA GLU A 110 2.03 -13.28 -11.52
C GLU A 110 2.77 -11.93 -11.44
N LYS A 111 2.03 -10.82 -11.50
CA LYS A 111 2.58 -9.47 -11.46
C LYS A 111 3.10 -9.04 -10.09
N TYR A 112 2.81 -9.81 -9.04
CA TYR A 112 3.11 -9.48 -7.65
C TYR A 112 3.96 -10.53 -6.93
N GLN A 113 4.42 -11.58 -7.64
CA GLN A 113 5.23 -12.67 -7.05
C GLN A 113 6.46 -12.15 -6.30
N LEU A 114 7.03 -11.02 -6.74
CA LEU A 114 8.14 -10.37 -6.05
C LEU A 114 7.76 -9.83 -4.67
N HIS A 115 6.50 -9.80 -4.26
CA HIS A 115 6.07 -9.37 -2.93
C HIS A 115 5.64 -10.53 -2.04
N GLN A 116 5.48 -11.73 -2.60
CA GLN A 116 5.12 -12.92 -1.86
C GLN A 116 6.15 -13.22 -0.76
N ASP A 117 5.65 -13.60 0.42
CA ASP A 117 6.46 -13.95 1.60
C ASP A 117 7.49 -12.89 2.01
N LYS A 118 7.21 -11.61 1.74
CA LYS A 118 8.01 -10.46 2.19
C LYS A 118 7.31 -9.69 3.30
N ILE A 119 8.04 -8.74 3.90
CA ILE A 119 7.40 -7.69 4.69
C ILE A 119 6.68 -6.78 3.70
N LEU A 120 5.37 -6.65 3.83
CA LEU A 120 4.54 -5.83 2.96
C LEU A 120 4.44 -4.42 3.54
N LEU A 121 4.35 -3.43 2.67
CA LEU A 121 4.23 -2.03 3.00
C LEU A 121 2.81 -1.55 2.74
N ILE A 122 2.19 -1.00 3.77
CA ILE A 122 0.87 -0.39 3.73
C ILE A 122 1.08 1.12 3.74
N ASN A 123 0.53 1.83 2.75
CA ASN A 123 0.66 3.28 2.68
C ASN A 123 -0.29 3.97 3.68
N PRO A 124 -0.17 5.30 3.88
CA PRO A 124 -1.02 6.07 4.80
C PRO A 124 -2.53 5.96 4.50
N ASP A 125 -2.92 5.65 3.26
CA ASP A 125 -4.31 5.42 2.84
C ASP A 125 -4.83 4.01 3.17
N GLY A 126 -4.01 3.16 3.81
CA GLY A 126 -4.37 1.78 4.13
C GLY A 126 -4.31 0.82 2.94
N LYS A 127 -3.61 1.17 1.85
CA LYS A 127 -3.47 0.34 0.65
C LYS A 127 -2.16 -0.45 0.68
N PHE A 128 -2.19 -1.66 0.12
CA PHE A 128 -0.97 -2.43 -0.14
C PHE A 128 -0.16 -1.74 -1.24
N ALA A 129 1.04 -1.25 -0.90
CA ALA A 129 1.80 -0.36 -1.76
C ALA A 129 3.21 -0.86 -2.09
N GLY A 130 3.61 -2.03 -1.60
CA GLY A 130 4.91 -2.59 -1.92
C GLY A 130 5.43 -3.57 -0.87
N SER A 131 6.73 -3.86 -0.91
CA SER A 131 7.38 -4.70 0.08
C SER A 131 8.83 -4.30 0.34
N LEU A 132 9.39 -4.81 1.44
CA LEU A 132 10.83 -4.77 1.73
C LEU A 132 11.49 -6.07 1.28
N ARG A 133 12.69 -5.95 0.72
CA ARG A 133 13.56 -7.09 0.41
C ARG A 133 14.36 -7.51 1.64
N PRO A 134 14.61 -8.81 1.83
CA PRO A 134 15.57 -9.26 2.83
C PRO A 134 17.00 -8.77 2.49
N PRO A 135 17.90 -8.67 3.49
CA PRO A 135 17.75 -9.10 4.88
C PRO A 135 16.95 -8.11 5.75
N TYR A 136 16.19 -8.65 6.71
CA TYR A 136 15.43 -7.85 7.69
C TYR A 136 16.23 -7.74 8.98
N ASN A 137 16.69 -6.54 9.28
CA ASN A 137 17.31 -6.19 10.56
C ASN A 137 16.78 -4.81 11.01
N ALA A 138 17.15 -4.40 12.23
CA ALA A 138 16.68 -3.16 12.82
C ALA A 138 17.01 -1.94 11.95
N ASP A 139 18.23 -1.85 11.42
CA ASP A 139 18.66 -0.70 10.61
C ASP A 139 17.94 -0.64 9.27
N THR A 140 17.77 -1.79 8.59
CA THR A 140 17.04 -1.86 7.32
C THR A 140 15.60 -1.38 7.49
N LEU A 141 14.91 -1.88 8.52
CA LEU A 141 13.52 -1.46 8.78
C LEU A 141 13.45 -0.01 9.20
N ALA A 142 14.29 0.44 10.15
CA ALA A 142 14.27 1.81 10.64
C ALA A 142 14.53 2.82 9.50
N ASN A 143 15.55 2.58 8.68
CA ASN A 143 15.89 3.47 7.56
C ASN A 143 14.78 3.51 6.51
N ALA A 144 14.19 2.35 6.18
CA ALA A 144 13.09 2.28 5.23
C ALA A 144 11.84 3.01 5.76
N MET A 145 11.46 2.76 7.02
CA MET A 145 10.28 3.38 7.62
C MET A 145 10.48 4.88 7.85
N GLN A 146 11.70 5.34 8.16
CA GLN A 146 12.02 6.77 8.27
C GLN A 146 11.94 7.46 6.90
N ALA A 147 12.44 6.83 5.83
CA ALA A 147 12.35 7.42 4.49
C ALA A 147 10.90 7.51 3.98
N LEU A 148 10.06 6.53 4.36
CA LEU A 148 8.64 6.51 4.00
C LEU A 148 7.78 7.44 4.88
N ASN A 149 8.19 7.71 6.12
CA ASN A 149 7.53 8.61 7.08
C ASN A 149 8.49 9.72 7.54
N PRO A 150 8.80 10.71 6.68
CA PRO A 150 9.70 11.81 7.02
C PRO A 150 9.15 12.75 8.10
#